data_AF-A0A3N4MI21-F1
#
_entry.id   AF-A0A3N4MI21-F1
#
_cell.length_a   1.000
_cell.length_b   1.000
_cell.length_c   1.000
_cell.angle_alpha   90.00
_cell.angle_beta   90.00
_cell.angle_gamma   90.00
#
_symmetry.space_group_name_H-M   'P 1'
#
loop_
_entity.id
_entity.type
_entity.pdbx_description
1 polymer ?
#
loop_
_entity_poly.entity_id
_entity_poly.type
_entity_poly.pdbx_seq_one_letter_code
_entity_poly.pdbx_strand_id
1 'polypeptide(L)'
;MPQIADTVSDGFYQKLKAELEKTFDWQKLTVGHVNRWLNDVCPDLQSSLGLNPDAARKTAYNIKHHGAPGWYDWRIRHWGTKWNADCCYISRSDGLLEISFETAWSPLDGVYRAICAAYPDLELVGKYIEGGMFFAGYYDNIGPDLYDNPCADDDYRKFTIEHFGYEYEDEDNEDE
;
A
#
# COMPACT_ATOMS: atom_id res chain seq x y z
N MET A 1 24.26 -26.32 -1.10
CA MET A 1 23.69 -26.60 0.23
C MET A 1 22.17 -26.56 0.13
N PRO A 2 21.46 -27.69 0.21
CA PRO A 2 19.99 -27.74 0.06
C PRO A 2 19.26 -26.87 1.09
N GLN A 3 19.77 -26.83 2.33
CA GLN A 3 19.10 -26.15 3.43
C GLN A 3 19.00 -24.62 3.29
N ILE A 4 19.91 -23.97 2.57
CA ILE A 4 19.81 -22.51 2.33
C ILE A 4 18.93 -22.22 1.12
N ALA A 5 18.98 -23.07 0.09
CA ALA A 5 18.24 -22.87 -1.16
C ALA A 5 16.73 -22.73 -0.92
N ASP A 6 16.17 -23.52 0.01
CA ASP A 6 14.74 -23.49 0.30
C ASP A 6 14.32 -22.33 1.24
N THR A 7 15.29 -21.59 1.79
CA THR A 7 15.02 -20.55 2.81
C THR A 7 15.16 -19.13 2.25
N VAL A 8 15.77 -18.97 1.07
CA VAL A 8 16.07 -17.66 0.47
C VAL A 8 15.71 -17.69 -1.01
N SER A 9 15.60 -16.51 -1.63
CA SER A 9 15.35 -16.45 -3.08
C SER A 9 16.52 -17.04 -3.88
N ASP A 10 16.23 -17.66 -5.02
CA ASP A 10 17.24 -18.24 -5.91
C ASP A 10 18.35 -17.23 -6.26
N GLY A 11 17.97 -15.99 -6.57
CA GLY A 11 18.92 -14.93 -6.88
C GLY A 11 19.86 -14.61 -5.72
N PHE A 12 19.35 -14.61 -4.48
CA PHE A 12 20.18 -14.42 -3.29
C PHE A 12 21.07 -15.64 -3.03
N TYR A 13 20.53 -16.85 -3.18
CA TYR A 13 21.30 -18.09 -3.06
C TYR A 13 22.50 -18.12 -4.01
N GLN A 14 22.31 -17.75 -5.28
CA GLN A 14 23.42 -17.73 -6.25
C GLN A 14 24.47 -16.68 -5.91
N LYS A 15 24.09 -15.49 -5.41
CA LYS A 15 25.04 -14.46 -4.94
C LYS A 15 25.85 -14.96 -3.74
N LEU A 16 25.16 -15.54 -2.75
CA LEU A 16 25.80 -16.10 -1.55
C LEU A 16 26.80 -17.21 -1.92
N LYS A 17 26.40 -18.10 -2.83
CA LYS A 17 27.24 -19.17 -3.36
C LYS A 17 28.46 -18.63 -4.08
N ALA A 18 28.26 -17.70 -5.02
CA ALA A 18 29.35 -17.12 -5.81
C ALA A 18 30.40 -16.41 -4.94
N GLU A 19 29.99 -15.75 -3.86
CA GLU A 19 30.93 -15.11 -2.94
C GLU A 19 31.64 -16.11 -2.01
N LEU A 20 30.90 -17.03 -1.40
CA LEU A 20 31.48 -17.93 -0.39
C LEU A 20 32.29 -19.09 -1.01
N GLU A 21 31.98 -19.54 -2.23
CA GLU A 21 32.77 -20.58 -2.93
C GLU A 21 34.20 -20.15 -3.27
N LYS A 22 34.49 -18.84 -3.29
CA LYS A 22 35.85 -18.32 -3.52
C LYS A 22 36.81 -18.70 -2.40
N THR A 23 36.29 -18.92 -1.19
CA THR A 23 37.09 -19.11 0.02
C THR A 23 36.75 -20.41 0.75
N PHE A 24 35.54 -20.95 0.57
CA PHE A 24 35.06 -22.10 1.31
C PHE A 24 34.54 -23.22 0.40
N ASP A 25 34.64 -24.44 0.91
CA ASP A 25 33.91 -25.58 0.33
C ASP A 25 32.42 -25.43 0.65
N TRP A 26 31.66 -24.94 -0.34
CA TRP A 26 30.23 -24.68 -0.24
C TRP A 26 29.39 -25.91 0.12
N GLN A 27 29.86 -27.11 -0.23
CA GLN A 27 29.19 -28.36 0.13
C GLN A 27 29.30 -28.65 1.64
N LYS A 28 30.32 -28.11 2.33
CA LYS A 28 30.60 -28.34 3.76
C LYS A 28 30.24 -27.17 4.66
N LEU A 29 29.89 -26.01 4.10
CA LEU A 29 29.40 -24.88 4.88
C LEU A 29 28.09 -25.25 5.57
N THR A 30 27.80 -24.59 6.70
CA THR A 30 26.53 -24.70 7.42
C THR A 30 25.91 -23.31 7.55
N VAL A 31 24.60 -23.22 7.83
CA VAL A 31 23.94 -21.93 8.11
C VAL A 31 24.64 -21.20 9.27
N GLY A 32 25.08 -21.94 10.29
CA GLY A 32 25.84 -21.37 11.41
C GLY A 32 27.19 -20.78 11.00
N HIS A 33 27.91 -21.44 10.07
CA HIS A 33 29.16 -20.89 9.52
C HIS A 33 28.90 -19.61 8.74
N VAL A 34 27.87 -19.60 7.88
CA VAL A 34 27.49 -18.42 7.09
C VAL A 34 27.09 -17.26 8.01
N ASN A 35 26.26 -17.51 9.03
CA ASN A 35 25.87 -16.48 10.00
C ASN A 35 27.05 -15.92 10.78
N ARG A 36 27.96 -16.76 11.27
CA ARG A 36 29.19 -16.29 11.92
C ARG A 36 30.03 -15.43 10.98
N TRP A 37 30.15 -15.83 9.73
CA TRP A 37 30.95 -15.09 8.76
C TRP A 37 30.36 -13.72 8.46
N LEU A 38 29.06 -13.68 8.17
CA LEU A 38 28.36 -12.43 7.89
C LEU A 38 28.36 -11.49 9.10
N ASN A 39 28.28 -11.98 10.33
CA ASN A 39 28.14 -11.10 11.50
C ASN A 39 29.47 -10.79 12.22
N ASP A 40 30.38 -11.77 12.29
CA ASP A 40 31.53 -11.69 13.20
C ASP A 40 32.89 -11.60 12.47
N VAL A 41 32.99 -12.11 11.24
CA VAL A 41 34.27 -12.22 10.52
C VAL A 41 34.40 -11.21 9.39
N CYS A 42 33.35 -11.02 8.59
CA CYS A 42 33.34 -10.13 7.44
C CYS A 42 31.98 -9.42 7.32
N PRO A 43 31.67 -8.46 8.20
CA PRO A 43 30.41 -7.72 8.17
C PRO A 43 30.21 -6.93 6.86
N ASP A 44 31.29 -6.51 6.20
CA ASP A 44 31.21 -5.82 4.90
C ASP A 44 30.60 -6.68 3.79
N LEU A 45 30.67 -8.02 3.92
CA LEU A 45 30.03 -8.95 3.00
C LEU A 45 28.50 -8.83 3.02
N GLN A 46 27.93 -8.36 4.13
CA GLN A 46 26.49 -8.09 4.20
C GLN A 46 26.10 -7.04 3.15
N SER A 47 26.83 -5.93 3.11
CA SER A 47 26.57 -4.84 2.16
C SER A 47 26.79 -5.28 0.71
N SER A 48 27.84 -6.07 0.43
CA SER A 48 28.08 -6.56 -0.95
C SER A 48 27.03 -7.56 -1.43
N LEU A 49 26.40 -8.29 -0.50
CA LEU A 49 25.24 -9.15 -0.77
C LEU A 49 23.91 -8.41 -0.79
N GLY A 50 23.91 -7.09 -0.52
CA GLY A 50 22.70 -6.26 -0.43
C GLY A 50 21.88 -6.50 0.83
N LEU A 51 22.48 -7.08 1.87
CA LEU A 51 21.84 -7.28 3.18
C LEU A 51 21.96 -6.01 4.01
N ASN A 52 20.86 -5.66 4.67
CA ASN A 52 20.83 -4.61 5.68
C ASN A 52 20.19 -5.18 6.97
N PRO A 53 21.00 -5.72 7.90
CA PRO A 53 20.48 -6.34 9.12
C PRO A 53 19.77 -5.34 10.04
N ASP A 54 20.17 -4.07 10.02
CA ASP A 54 19.48 -3.02 10.78
C ASP A 54 18.06 -2.80 10.26
N ALA A 55 17.89 -2.71 8.94
CA ALA A 55 16.59 -2.65 8.32
C ALA A 55 15.76 -3.91 8.63
N ALA A 56 16.36 -5.11 8.57
CA ALA A 56 15.68 -6.35 8.90
C ALA A 56 15.22 -6.40 10.37
N ARG A 57 16.07 -5.99 11.32
CA ARG A 57 15.73 -5.88 12.74
C ARG A 57 14.62 -4.88 12.98
N LYS A 58 14.69 -3.71 12.33
CA LYS A 58 13.66 -2.67 12.42
C LYS A 58 12.31 -3.16 11.87
N THR A 59 12.32 -3.84 10.74
CA THR A 59 11.12 -4.46 10.15
C THR A 59 10.51 -5.50 11.09
N ALA A 60 11.32 -6.42 11.65
CA ALA A 60 10.84 -7.42 12.61
C ALA A 60 10.26 -6.77 13.88
N TYR A 61 10.91 -5.72 14.39
CA TYR A 61 10.39 -4.92 15.49
C TYR A 61 9.04 -4.28 15.15
N ASN A 62 8.93 -3.61 14.00
CA ASN A 62 7.70 -2.95 13.58
C ASN A 62 6.54 -3.95 13.40
N ILE A 63 6.80 -5.11 12.80
CA ILE A 63 5.78 -6.16 12.66
C ILE A 63 5.31 -6.62 14.05
N LYS A 64 6.24 -6.88 14.97
CA LYS A 64 5.93 -7.35 16.31
C LYS A 64 5.10 -6.33 17.12
N HIS A 65 5.41 -5.03 17.00
CA HIS A 65 4.84 -4.00 17.85
C HIS A 65 3.68 -3.21 17.21
N HIS A 66 3.61 -3.18 15.89
CA HIS A 66 2.65 -2.38 15.12
C HIS A 66 1.90 -3.20 14.06
N GLY A 67 2.19 -4.50 13.93
CA GLY A 67 1.55 -5.38 12.96
C GLY A 67 1.97 -5.15 11.50
N ALA A 68 2.83 -4.16 11.22
CA ALA A 68 3.21 -3.77 9.87
C ALA A 68 4.73 -3.52 9.77
N PRO A 69 5.37 -3.81 8.63
CA PRO A 69 6.83 -3.65 8.45
C PRO A 69 7.28 -2.18 8.48
N GLY A 70 6.41 -1.25 8.14
CA GLY A 70 6.70 0.18 8.16
C GLY A 70 5.45 1.03 8.08
N TRP A 71 5.66 2.35 8.05
CA TRP A 71 4.58 3.33 8.02
C TRP A 71 3.68 3.18 6.77
N TYR A 72 4.25 2.76 5.65
CA TYR A 72 3.53 2.60 4.38
C TYR A 72 2.44 1.52 4.50
N ASP A 73 2.86 0.28 4.80
CA ASP A 73 1.95 -0.84 4.99
C ASP A 73 0.93 -0.60 6.11
N TRP A 74 1.37 0.08 7.17
CA TRP A 74 0.47 0.44 8.26
C TRP A 74 -0.66 1.34 7.77
N ARG A 75 -0.33 2.42 7.03
CA ARG A 75 -1.32 3.37 6.51
C ARG A 75 -2.30 2.72 5.53
N ILE A 76 -1.80 1.94 4.57
CA ILE A 76 -2.68 1.24 3.62
C ILE A 76 -3.68 0.35 4.37
N ARG A 77 -3.24 -0.40 5.38
CA ARG A 77 -4.13 -1.30 6.15
C ARG A 77 -5.14 -0.59 7.04
N HIS A 78 -4.85 0.63 7.50
CA HIS A 78 -5.68 1.31 8.50
C HIS A 78 -6.54 2.41 7.88
N TRP A 79 -6.04 3.08 6.85
CA TRP A 79 -6.68 4.24 6.23
C TRP A 79 -7.11 3.99 4.79
N GLY A 80 -6.64 2.93 4.14
CA GLY A 80 -6.88 2.66 2.71
C GLY A 80 -5.93 3.38 1.76
N THR A 81 -5.33 4.50 2.20
CA THR A 81 -4.45 5.34 1.36
C THR A 81 -3.06 5.58 1.97
N LYS A 82 -2.11 5.98 1.11
CA LYS A 82 -0.69 6.15 1.45
C LYS A 82 -0.39 7.43 2.22
N TRP A 83 -0.91 8.55 1.75
CA TRP A 83 -0.60 9.88 2.28
C TRP A 83 -1.81 10.50 2.96
N ASN A 84 -1.58 11.59 3.69
CA ASN A 84 -2.69 12.34 4.24
C ASN A 84 -3.46 13.02 3.09
N ALA A 85 -4.70 13.40 3.35
CA ALA A 85 -5.47 14.20 2.43
C ALA A 85 -4.78 15.55 2.15
N ASP A 86 -4.92 16.02 0.91
CA ASP A 86 -4.49 17.35 0.46
C ASP A 86 -5.68 18.12 -0.12
N CYS A 87 -5.51 19.42 -0.42
CA CYS A 87 -6.51 20.26 -1.09
C CYS A 87 -7.90 20.21 -0.43
N CYS A 88 -7.94 20.36 0.90
CA CYS A 88 -9.17 20.18 1.68
C CYS A 88 -10.06 21.44 1.70
N TYR A 89 -11.31 21.27 1.30
CA TYR A 89 -12.40 22.24 1.40
C TYR A 89 -13.47 21.69 2.32
N ILE A 90 -13.89 22.51 3.30
CA ILE A 90 -14.89 22.12 4.29
C ILE A 90 -16.02 23.14 4.25
N SER A 91 -17.24 22.65 4.08
CA SER A 91 -18.47 23.41 4.20
C SER A 91 -19.34 22.79 5.29
N ARG A 92 -20.02 23.65 6.06
CA ARG A 92 -20.92 23.21 7.13
C ARG A 92 -22.22 24.00 7.07
N SER A 93 -23.32 23.27 7.14
CA SER A 93 -24.67 23.82 7.31
C SER A 93 -25.41 23.04 8.40
N ASP A 94 -26.69 23.35 8.63
CA ASP A 94 -27.46 22.70 9.68
C ASP A 94 -27.68 21.21 9.35
N GLY A 95 -27.14 20.33 10.19
CA GLY A 95 -27.21 18.88 10.01
C GLY A 95 -26.29 18.30 8.91
N LEU A 96 -25.50 19.11 8.19
CA LEU A 96 -24.66 18.63 7.08
C LEU A 96 -23.22 19.16 7.18
N LEU A 97 -22.26 18.26 6.95
CA LEU A 97 -20.83 18.54 6.84
C LEU A 97 -20.35 17.98 5.50
N GLU A 98 -19.91 18.86 4.60
CA GLU A 98 -19.36 18.49 3.30
C GLU A 98 -17.85 18.73 3.30
N ILE A 99 -17.10 17.73 2.85
CA ILE A 99 -15.63 17.77 2.82
C ILE A 99 -15.18 17.25 1.45
N SER A 100 -14.45 18.08 0.72
CA SER A 100 -13.79 17.70 -0.54
C SER A 100 -12.29 17.78 -0.35
N PHE A 101 -11.55 16.76 -0.78
CA PHE A 101 -10.10 16.68 -0.63
C PHE A 101 -9.54 15.62 -1.59
N GLU A 102 -8.22 15.57 -1.73
CA GLU A 102 -7.51 14.60 -2.57
C GLU A 102 -6.70 13.61 -1.73
N THR A 103 -6.63 12.36 -2.17
CA THR A 103 -5.78 11.31 -1.58
C THR A 103 -4.92 10.61 -2.64
N ALA A 104 -3.98 9.80 -2.18
CA ALA A 104 -3.05 9.10 -3.06
C ALA A 104 -3.73 7.88 -3.72
N TRP A 105 -4.19 8.03 -4.96
CA TRP A 105 -4.59 6.97 -5.91
C TRP A 105 -5.57 5.91 -5.39
N SER A 106 -6.26 6.20 -4.29
CA SER A 106 -7.15 5.25 -3.60
C SER A 106 -8.10 6.01 -2.68
N PRO A 107 -9.34 5.51 -2.54
CA PRO A 107 -10.26 6.02 -1.53
C PRO A 107 -9.78 5.64 -0.11
N LEU A 108 -10.38 6.29 0.88
CA LEU A 108 -10.04 6.19 2.31
C LEU A 108 -11.07 5.36 3.09
N ASP A 109 -11.32 4.14 2.61
CA ASP A 109 -12.31 3.23 3.20
C ASP A 109 -12.08 3.04 4.71
N GLY A 110 -10.82 2.92 5.15
CA GLY A 110 -10.48 2.78 6.57
C GLY A 110 -10.93 3.97 7.44
N VAL A 111 -10.89 5.19 6.90
CA VAL A 111 -11.39 6.39 7.61
C VAL A 111 -12.92 6.40 7.65
N TYR A 112 -13.58 6.07 6.54
CA TYR A 112 -15.05 5.96 6.51
C TYR A 112 -15.56 4.90 7.48
N ARG A 113 -14.91 3.73 7.56
CA ARG A 113 -15.22 2.69 8.55
C ARG A 113 -15.08 3.20 9.98
N ALA A 114 -14.02 3.95 10.28
CA ALA A 114 -13.80 4.51 11.61
C ALA A 114 -14.89 5.54 11.97
N ILE A 115 -15.33 6.35 11.01
CA ILE A 115 -16.42 7.32 11.19
C ILE A 115 -17.74 6.60 11.47
N CYS A 116 -18.14 5.64 10.63
CA CYS A 116 -19.40 4.90 10.80
C CYS A 116 -19.44 4.12 12.12
N ALA A 117 -18.30 3.53 12.53
CA ALA A 117 -18.20 2.85 13.83
C ALA A 117 -18.32 3.80 15.03
N ALA A 118 -17.78 5.03 14.93
CA ALA A 118 -17.83 6.02 15.99
C ALA A 118 -19.19 6.76 16.07
N TYR A 119 -19.86 6.91 14.93
CA TYR A 119 -21.14 7.62 14.80
C TYR A 119 -22.15 6.78 14.02
N PRO A 120 -22.73 5.71 14.62
CA PRO A 120 -23.63 4.81 13.90
C PRO A 120 -24.92 5.48 13.40
N ASP A 121 -25.30 6.62 13.97
CA ASP A 121 -26.48 7.39 13.55
C ASP A 121 -26.16 8.41 12.43
N LEU A 122 -24.89 8.56 12.03
CA LEU A 122 -24.48 9.44 10.94
C LEU A 122 -24.81 8.79 9.59
N GLU A 123 -25.41 9.55 8.68
CA GLU A 123 -25.46 9.21 7.26
C GLU A 123 -24.20 9.75 6.58
N LEU A 124 -23.40 8.84 6.02
CA LEU A 124 -22.17 9.14 5.30
C LEU A 124 -22.34 8.78 3.83
N VAL A 125 -21.99 9.71 2.95
CA VAL A 125 -21.82 9.45 1.51
C VAL A 125 -20.47 10.01 1.08
N GLY A 126 -19.57 9.13 0.63
CA GLY A 126 -18.23 9.48 0.19
C GLY A 126 -18.01 9.11 -1.27
N LYS A 127 -18.00 10.10 -2.17
CA LYS A 127 -17.79 9.87 -3.62
C LYS A 127 -16.31 10.01 -3.97
N TYR A 128 -15.82 9.22 -4.91
CA TYR A 128 -14.42 9.26 -5.35
C TYR A 128 -14.28 9.06 -6.87
N ILE A 129 -13.20 9.63 -7.40
CA ILE A 129 -12.73 9.47 -8.79
C ILE A 129 -11.21 9.36 -8.78
N GLU A 130 -10.65 8.56 -9.69
CA GLU A 130 -9.21 8.52 -9.97
C GLU A 130 -9.01 8.45 -11.49
N GLY A 131 -8.55 9.56 -12.07
CA GLY A 131 -8.47 9.72 -13.52
C GLY A 131 -7.26 9.07 -14.17
N GLY A 132 -6.23 8.69 -13.40
CA GLY A 132 -5.06 8.00 -13.95
C GLY A 132 -5.39 6.57 -14.39
N MET A 133 -6.23 5.89 -13.61
CA MET A 133 -6.62 4.49 -13.73
C MET A 133 -8.10 4.32 -14.10
N PHE A 134 -8.84 5.42 -14.30
CA PHE A 134 -10.23 5.45 -14.76
C PHE A 134 -11.22 4.66 -13.88
N PHE A 135 -11.09 4.78 -12.56
CA PHE A 135 -12.07 4.20 -11.64
C PHE A 135 -12.77 5.28 -10.80
N ALA A 136 -14.02 5.04 -10.47
CA ALA A 136 -14.85 5.93 -9.68
C ALA A 136 -15.84 5.12 -8.84
N GLY A 137 -16.59 5.79 -7.97
CA GLY A 137 -17.63 5.16 -7.18
C GLY A 137 -17.98 5.97 -5.94
N TYR A 138 -18.72 5.33 -5.04
CA TYR A 138 -19.05 5.94 -3.76
C TYR A 138 -19.17 4.91 -2.64
N TYR A 139 -18.98 5.40 -1.43
CA TYR A 139 -19.28 4.68 -0.20
C TYR A 139 -20.55 5.26 0.43
N ASP A 140 -21.35 4.39 1.01
CA ASP A 140 -22.46 4.74 1.89
C ASP A 140 -22.54 3.78 3.08
N ASN A 141 -23.42 4.04 4.04
CA ASN A 141 -23.53 3.24 5.25
C ASN A 141 -24.98 2.93 5.63
N ILE A 142 -25.15 1.79 6.30
CA ILE A 142 -26.38 1.45 7.05
C ILE A 142 -25.96 1.21 8.50
N GLY A 143 -26.22 2.19 9.35
CA GLY A 143 -25.72 2.16 10.72
C GLY A 143 -24.18 2.16 10.75
N PRO A 144 -23.52 1.23 11.45
CA PRO A 144 -22.06 1.16 11.50
C PRO A 144 -21.42 0.50 10.27
N ASP A 145 -22.22 -0.14 9.40
CA ASP A 145 -21.73 -0.94 8.30
C ASP A 145 -21.53 -0.08 7.04
N LEU A 146 -20.30 -0.08 6.52
CA LEU A 146 -19.89 0.65 5.32
C LEU A 146 -19.95 -0.25 4.08
N TYR A 147 -20.54 0.25 3.00
CA TYR A 147 -20.65 -0.40 1.71
C TYR A 147 -19.82 0.33 0.66
N ASP A 148 -19.18 -0.45 -0.21
CA ASP A 148 -18.39 0.04 -1.34
C ASP A 148 -19.19 -0.18 -2.63
N ASN A 149 -19.45 0.89 -3.37
CA ASN A 149 -20.25 0.88 -4.59
C ASN A 149 -19.39 1.44 -5.74
N PRO A 150 -18.47 0.64 -6.31
CA PRO A 150 -17.67 1.07 -7.44
C PRO A 150 -18.57 1.30 -8.67
N CYS A 151 -18.27 2.38 -9.39
CA CYS A 151 -18.85 2.65 -10.70
C CYS A 151 -18.32 1.62 -11.70
N ALA A 152 -19.15 1.20 -12.65
CA ALA A 152 -18.69 0.39 -13.78
C ALA A 152 -17.77 1.23 -14.69
N ASP A 153 -16.76 0.60 -15.28
CA ASP A 153 -15.78 1.28 -16.15
C ASP A 153 -16.47 2.05 -17.30
N ASP A 154 -17.49 1.45 -17.92
CA ASP A 154 -18.26 2.06 -19.02
C ASP A 154 -19.09 3.29 -18.57
N ASP A 155 -19.38 3.39 -17.27
CA ASP A 155 -20.12 4.51 -16.68
C ASP A 155 -19.21 5.59 -16.09
N TYR A 156 -17.87 5.43 -16.14
CA TYR A 156 -16.91 6.36 -15.52
C TYR A 156 -17.15 7.82 -15.94
N ARG A 157 -17.21 8.10 -17.26
CA ARG A 157 -17.43 9.46 -17.78
C ARG A 157 -18.77 10.03 -17.33
N LYS A 158 -19.82 9.21 -17.32
CA LYS A 158 -21.15 9.61 -16.85
C LYS A 158 -21.12 9.98 -15.37
N PHE A 159 -20.43 9.19 -14.56
CA PHE A 159 -20.29 9.40 -13.11
C PHE A 159 -19.53 10.69 -12.79
N THR A 160 -18.42 10.96 -13.49
CA THR A 160 -17.64 12.19 -13.28
C THR A 160 -18.41 13.45 -13.69
N ILE A 161 -19.21 13.40 -14.76
CA ILE A 161 -20.11 14.50 -15.15
C ILE A 161 -21.16 14.72 -14.04
N GLU A 162 -21.85 13.66 -13.63
CA GLU A 162 -22.99 13.75 -12.71
C GLU A 162 -22.58 14.22 -11.30
N HIS A 163 -21.44 13.78 -10.80
CA HIS A 163 -21.06 13.99 -9.40
C HIS A 163 -19.90 14.95 -9.18
N PHE A 164 -19.08 15.19 -10.20
CA PHE A 164 -17.90 16.05 -10.11
C PHE A 164 -17.92 17.21 -11.11
N GLY A 165 -18.93 17.29 -11.97
CA GLY A 165 -19.09 18.39 -12.93
C GLY A 165 -17.99 18.41 -14.01
N TYR A 166 -17.43 17.25 -14.33
CA TYR A 166 -16.46 17.15 -15.42
C TYR A 166 -17.15 17.46 -16.75
N GLU A 167 -16.42 18.12 -17.64
CA GLU A 167 -16.80 18.32 -19.03
C GLU A 167 -15.77 17.58 -19.89
N TYR A 168 -16.26 16.81 -20.86
CA TYR A 168 -15.41 16.15 -21.85
C TYR A 168 -15.65 16.81 -23.20
N GLU A 169 -14.58 17.08 -23.93
CA GLU A 169 -14.72 17.49 -25.33
C GLU A 169 -15.20 16.28 -26.14
N ASP A 170 -16.25 16.45 -26.95
CA ASP A 170 -16.77 15.39 -27.80
C ASP A 170 -15.71 15.00 -28.84
N GLU A 171 -15.08 13.84 -28.67
CA GLU A 171 -14.15 13.22 -29.64
C GLU A 171 -14.89 12.63 -30.88
N ASP A 172 -16.12 13.06 -31.17
CA ASP A 172 -16.96 12.56 -32.27
C ASP A 172 -16.83 13.39 -33.57
N ASN A 173 -15.75 14.17 -33.74
CA ASN A 173 -15.46 14.88 -34.99
C ASN A 173 -14.06 14.58 -35.54
N GLU A 174 -13.64 13.31 -35.56
CA GLU A 174 -12.58 12.86 -36.46
C GLU A 174 -13.18 11.94 -37.56
N ASP A 175 -13.36 12.58 -38.72
CA ASP A 175 -13.27 12.05 -40.09
C ASP A 175 -14.43 11.23 -40.70
N GLU A 176 -15.30 11.93 -41.44
CA GLU A 176 -15.87 11.47 -42.73
C GLU A 176 -14.81 11.45 -43.83
#